data_AF-A0A5K0Y868-F1
#
_entry.id   AF-A0A5K0Y868-F1
#
_cell.length_a   1.000
_cell.length_b   1.000
_cell.length_c   1.000
_cell.angle_alpha   90.00
_cell.angle_beta   90.00
_cell.angle_gamma   90.00
#
_symmetry.space_group_name_H-M   'P 1'
#
loop_
_entity.id
_entity.type
_entity.pdbx_description
1 polymer ?
#
loop_
_entity_poly.entity_id
_entity_poly.type
_entity_poly.pdbx_seq_one_letter_code
_entity_poly.pdbx_strand_id
1 'polypeptide(L)' 'VLIDNIQDFAPIIYTPTVGLVCQNYGGLFRRPRGMYFSAKDKGEMMSMIYNWPSEQ' A
#
# COMPACT_ATOMS: atom_id res chain seq x y z
N VAL A 1 2.39 9.28 17.66
CA VAL A 1 3.68 9.52 16.95
C VAL A 1 3.47 10.27 15.65
N LEU A 2 2.89 9.65 14.60
CA LEU A 2 2.75 10.30 13.29
C LEU A 2 1.91 11.59 13.37
N ILE A 3 0.73 11.51 14.01
CA ILE A 3 -0.19 12.65 14.18
C ILE A 3 0.51 13.78 14.95
N ASP A 4 1.22 13.44 16.02
CA ASP A 4 1.88 14.42 16.89
C ASP A 4 3.09 15.12 16.22
N ASN A 5 3.66 14.53 15.16
CA ASN A 5 4.87 15.01 14.48
C ASN A 5 4.67 15.07 12.96
N ILE A 6 3.46 15.44 12.52
CA ILE A 6 3.05 15.32 11.13
C ILE A 6 3.91 16.18 10.18
N GLN A 7 4.38 17.34 10.65
CA GLN A 7 5.23 18.25 9.85
C GLN A 7 6.56 17.57 9.46
N ASP A 8 7.17 16.84 10.38
CA ASP A 8 8.46 16.17 10.14
C ASP A 8 8.28 14.86 9.36
N PHE A 9 7.20 14.12 9.62
CA PHE A 9 7.01 12.79 9.04
C PHE A 9 6.23 12.74 7.73
N ALA A 10 5.36 13.72 7.44
CA ALA A 10 4.64 13.78 6.16
C ALA A 10 5.56 13.62 4.93
N PRO A 11 6.72 14.32 4.80
CA PRO A 11 7.59 14.14 3.65
C PRO A 11 8.29 12.77 3.60
N ILE A 12 8.35 12.04 4.71
CA ILE A 12 8.92 10.67 4.78
C ILE A 12 7.89 9.63 4.33
N ILE A 13 6.64 9.75 4.77
CA ILE A 13 5.59 8.76 4.45
C ILE A 13 4.81 9.07 3.17
N TYR A 14 4.93 10.28 2.64
CA TYR A 14 4.23 10.75 1.45
C TYR A 14 5.20 11.42 0.46
N THR A 15 4.72 12.37 -0.34
CA THR A 15 5.54 13.12 -1.28
C THR A 15 6.62 13.94 -0.56
N PRO A 16 7.89 13.91 -1.02
CA PRO A 16 8.38 13.28 -2.25
C PRO A 16 8.82 11.81 -2.10
N THR A 17 9.09 11.34 -0.88
CA THR A 17 9.73 10.03 -0.60
C THR A 17 8.96 8.85 -1.16
N VAL A 18 7.62 8.89 -1.13
CA VAL A 18 6.77 7.81 -1.68
C VAL A 18 7.04 7.56 -3.17
N GLY A 19 7.39 8.60 -3.95
CA GLY A 19 7.74 8.46 -5.36
C GLY A 19 9.02 7.65 -5.56
N LEU A 20 10.07 7.93 -4.76
CA LEU A 20 11.32 7.18 -4.77
C LEU A 20 11.11 5.72 -4.36
N VAL A 21 10.25 5.49 -3.36
CA VAL A 21 9.89 4.13 -2.93
C VAL A 21 9.16 3.38 -4.05
N CYS A 22 8.20 4.00 -4.74
CA CYS A 22 7.50 3.36 -5.85
C CYS A 22 8.46 2.93 -6.98
N GLN A 23 9.48 3.75 -7.29
CA GLN A 23 10.50 3.41 -8.28
C GLN A 23 11.35 2.19 -7.88
N ASN A 24 11.59 2.01 -6.58
CA ASN A 24 12.44 0.96 -6.03
C ASN A 24 11.65 -0.17 -5.32
N TYR A 25 10.32 -0.20 -5.49
CA TYR A 25 9.42 -0.97 -4.62
C TYR A 25 9.74 -2.46 -4.63
N GLY A 26 10.09 -3.02 -5.79
CA GLY A 26 10.46 -4.43 -5.93
C GLY A 26 11.68 -4.82 -5.08
N GLY A 27 12.71 -3.97 -5.04
CA GLY A 27 13.93 -4.22 -4.26
C GLY A 27 13.78 -3.93 -2.77
N LEU A 28 12.88 -3.01 -2.41
CA LEU A 28 12.60 -2.62 -1.02
C LEU A 28 11.45 -3.41 -0.39
N PHE A 29 10.87 -4.37 -1.11
CA PHE A 29 9.73 -5.14 -0.65
C PHE A 29 10.08 -5.93 0.62
N ARG A 30 9.21 -5.86 1.64
CA ARG A 30 9.39 -6.55 2.92
C ARG A 30 8.20 -7.43 3.28
N ARG A 31 7.01 -6.85 3.26
CA ARG A 31 5.75 -7.55 3.53
C ARG A 31 4.62 -6.92 2.71
N PRO A 32 3.63 -7.71 2.28
CA PRO A 32 2.50 -7.18 1.53
C PRO A 32 1.67 -6.24 2.41
N ARG A 33 1.21 -5.12 1.83
CA ARG A 33 0.24 -4.22 2.46
C ARG A 33 -0.81 -3.82 1.43
N GLY A 34 -2.08 -3.99 1.78
CA GLY A 34 -3.19 -3.82 0.84
C GLY A 34 -3.52 -5.11 0.09
N MET A 35 -4.41 -4.99 -0.89
CA MET A 35 -4.77 -6.06 -1.81
C MET A 35 -4.13 -5.83 -3.16
N TYR A 36 -3.73 -6.91 -3.83
CA TYR A 36 -3.15 -6.87 -5.17
C TYR A 36 -4.09 -7.58 -6.12
N PHE A 37 -4.43 -6.92 -7.22
CA PHE A 37 -5.26 -7.46 -8.29
C PHE A 37 -4.49 -7.39 -9.60
N SER A 38 -4.70 -8.37 -10.45
CA SER A 38 -4.12 -8.46 -11.78
C SER A 38 -5.22 -8.57 -12.83
N ALA A 39 -4.85 -8.43 -14.10
CA ALA A 39 -5.79 -8.62 -15.20
C ALA A 39 -6.36 -10.05 -15.26
N LYS A 40 -5.69 -11.04 -14.65
CA LYS A 40 -6.15 -12.44 -14.59
C LYS A 40 -7.32 -12.63 -13.63
N ASP A 41 -7.49 -11.72 -12.69
CA ASP A 41 -8.53 -11.78 -11.65
C ASP A 41 -9.87 -11.19 -12.15
N LYS A 42 -9.94 -10.80 -13.42
CA LYS A 42 -11.14 -10.24 -14.05
C LYS A 42 -12.29 -11.24 -13.96
N GLY A 43 -13.38 -10.82 -13.32
CA GLY A 43 -14.56 -11.66 -13.05
C GLY A 43 -14.63 -12.18 -11.62
N GLU A 44 -13.49 -12.23 -10.92
CA GLU A 44 -13.36 -12.77 -9.56
C GLU A 44 -12.96 -11.70 -8.52
N MET A 45 -12.77 -10.43 -8.93
CA MET A 45 -12.35 -9.37 -8.00
C MET A 45 -13.25 -9.23 -6.77
N MET A 46 -14.56 -9.45 -6.93
CA MET A 46 -15.52 -9.37 -5.81
C MET A 46 -15.32 -10.50 -4.79
N SER A 47 -15.08 -11.73 -5.24
CA SER A 47 -14.83 -12.86 -4.33
C SER A 47 -13.51 -12.66 -3.57
N MET A 48 -12.50 -12.06 -4.22
CA MET A 48 -11.21 -11.77 -3.61
C MET A 48 -11.24 -10.71 -2.50
N ILE A 49 -12.21 -9.78 -2.50
CA ILE A 49 -12.35 -8.77 -1.44
C ILE A 49 -12.62 -9.42 -0.07
N TYR A 50 -13.26 -10.59 -0.04
CA TYR A 50 -13.49 -11.35 1.20
C TYR A 50 -12.20 -11.89 1.84
N ASN A 51 -11.06 -11.84 1.14
CA ASN A 51 -9.76 -12.14 1.74
C ASN A 51 -9.23 -11.00 2.61
N TRP A 52 -9.81 -9.80 2.53
CA TRP A 52 -9.40 -8.67 3.36
C TRP A 52 -9.86 -8.90 4.82
N PRO A 53 -8.96 -8.81 5.80
CA PRO A 53 -9.27 -9.20 7.19
C PRO A 53 -10.07 -8.16 7.98
N SER A 54 -10.45 -7.03 7.38
CA SER A 54 -11.32 -6.03 8.04
C SER A 54 -12.77 -6.49 8.00
N GLU A 55 -13.55 -6.06 8.99
CA GLU A 55 -15.01 -6.10 8.90
C GLU A 55 -15.46 -5.42 7.60
N GLN A 56 -16.42 -6.05 6.93
CA GLN A 56 -17.05 -5.55 5.71
C GLN A 56 -18.22 -4.63 6.03
#